data_AF-A0A1Z8WF97-F1
#
_entry.id   AF-A0A1Z8WF97-F1
#
_cell.length_a   1.000
_cell.length_b   1.000
_cell.length_c   1.000
_cell.angle_alpha   90.00
_cell.angle_beta   90.00
_cell.angle_gamma   90.00
#
_symmetry.space_group_name_H-M   'P 1'
#
loop_
_entity.id
_entity.type
_entity.pdbx_description
1 polymer ?
#
loop_
_entity_poly.entity_id
_entity_poly.type
_entity_poly.pdbx_seq_one_letter_code
_entity_poly.pdbx_strand_id
1 'polypeptide(L)'
;MKLLLSLLLTLTVTSNVTAEESTLDIPLKDIDGKSTSLKAHKGKVMLVVNVASQCGLTRQYKQLQAVHSKYAKKGFTVLGFPCNQFGRQEPGSELEIKKF
;
A
#
# COMPACT_ATOMS: atom_id res chain seq x y z
N MET A 1 13.77 -32.42 56.06
CA MET A 1 14.56 -32.09 54.84
C MET A 1 13.70 -32.35 53.62
N LYS A 2 13.68 -31.42 52.67
CA LYS A 2 13.03 -31.49 51.34
C LYS A 2 11.52 -31.17 51.29
N LEU A 3 11.13 -29.97 51.69
CA LEU A 3 9.93 -29.33 51.12
C LEU A 3 10.10 -27.81 50.96
N LEU A 4 11.34 -27.36 50.76
CA LEU A 4 11.66 -26.10 50.10
C LEU A 4 11.85 -26.41 48.60
N LEU A 5 11.53 -25.45 47.73
CA LEU A 5 11.66 -25.45 46.25
C LEU A 5 10.47 -25.98 45.43
N SER A 6 9.31 -25.34 45.57
CA SER A 6 8.38 -25.21 44.45
C SER A 6 7.78 -23.81 44.38
N LEU A 7 8.61 -22.80 44.66
CA LEU A 7 8.30 -21.42 44.30
C LEU A 7 8.46 -21.31 42.78
N LEU A 8 7.34 -21.60 42.11
CA LEU A 8 7.12 -21.49 40.68
C LEU A 8 7.62 -20.13 40.19
N LEU A 9 8.78 -20.14 39.54
CA LEU A 9 9.36 -19.01 38.83
C LEU A 9 8.41 -18.69 37.66
N THR A 10 7.43 -17.82 37.88
CA THR A 10 6.62 -17.23 36.81
C THR A 10 7.53 -16.29 36.03
N LEU A 11 8.23 -16.87 35.06
CA LEU A 11 8.94 -16.17 34.01
C LEU A 11 7.89 -15.37 33.23
N THR A 12 7.75 -14.09 33.55
CA THR A 12 6.93 -13.16 32.77
C THR A 12 7.59 -13.03 31.39
N VAL A 13 7.01 -13.71 30.41
CA VAL A 13 7.32 -13.49 29.00
C VAL A 13 6.85 -12.07 28.67
N THR A 14 7.78 -11.10 28.67
CA THR A 14 7.50 -9.78 28.13
C THR A 14 7.42 -9.91 26.62
N SER A 15 6.22 -10.05 26.09
CA SER A 15 5.96 -9.91 24.66
C SER A 15 6.35 -8.48 24.25
N ASN A 16 7.45 -8.33 23.52
CA ASN A 16 7.73 -7.09 22.80
C ASN A 16 6.67 -6.96 21.71
N VAL A 17 5.57 -6.28 22.02
CA VAL A 17 4.61 -5.83 21.00
C VAL A 17 5.31 -4.74 20.20
N THR A 18 5.97 -5.13 19.11
CA THR A 18 6.37 -4.18 18.08
C THR A 18 5.08 -3.59 17.51
N ALA A 19 4.89 -2.27 17.67
CA ALA A 19 3.81 -1.58 16.98
C ALA A 19 3.92 -1.90 15.49
N GLU A 20 2.87 -2.46 14.90
CA GLU A 20 2.83 -2.65 13.45
C GLU A 20 3.06 -1.29 12.78
N GLU A 21 4.06 -1.20 11.91
CA GLU A 21 4.25 0.01 11.11
C GLU A 21 3.02 0.20 10.23
N SER A 22 2.44 1.39 10.28
CA SER A 22 1.23 1.67 9.50
C SER A 22 1.56 1.55 8.02
N THR A 23 0.62 1.06 7.22
CA THR A 23 0.69 1.17 5.76
C THR A 23 0.87 2.61 5.28
N LEU A 24 0.47 3.58 6.11
CA LEU A 24 0.71 5.00 5.88
C LEU A 24 2.19 5.38 5.91
N ASP A 25 3.01 4.69 6.70
CA ASP A 25 4.42 4.99 6.94
C ASP A 25 5.37 4.43 5.86
N ILE A 26 4.89 3.53 4.99
CA ILE A 26 5.70 2.90 3.95
C ILE A 26 6.34 3.97 3.05
N PRO A 27 7.67 3.99 2.90
CA PRO A 27 8.34 4.91 2.00
C PRO A 27 8.06 4.51 0.55
N LEU A 28 7.59 5.48 -0.23
CA LEU A 28 7.25 5.33 -1.64
C LEU A 28 7.98 6.39 -2.48
N LYS A 29 7.97 6.20 -3.80
CA LYS A 29 8.24 7.25 -4.77
C LYS A 29 7.00 7.44 -5.63
N ASP A 30 6.66 8.68 -5.94
CA ASP A 30 5.65 8.93 -6.97
C ASP A 30 6.23 8.67 -8.37
N ILE A 31 5.39 8.79 -9.40
CA ILE A 31 5.78 8.57 -10.81
C ILE A 31 6.85 9.56 -11.31
N ASP A 32 7.05 10.68 -10.60
CA ASP A 32 8.10 11.65 -10.88
C ASP A 32 9.39 11.36 -10.08
N GLY A 33 9.42 10.26 -9.32
CA GLY A 33 10.55 9.81 -8.53
C GLY A 33 10.70 10.52 -7.17
N LYS A 34 9.76 11.38 -6.78
CA LYS A 34 9.82 12.12 -5.53
C LYS A 34 9.43 11.23 -4.36
N SER A 35 10.22 11.26 -3.29
CA SER A 35 9.92 10.53 -2.05
C SER A 35 8.59 10.96 -1.45
N THR A 36 7.76 9.98 -1.09
CA THR A 36 6.42 10.17 -0.54
C THR A 36 6.01 9.00 0.35
N SER A 37 4.79 9.01 0.86
CA SER A 37 4.15 7.91 1.59
C SER A 37 2.62 8.05 1.48
N LEU A 38 1.86 7.05 1.94
CA LEU A 38 0.41 7.12 1.93
C LEU A 38 -0.17 8.08 2.98
N LYS A 39 0.66 8.68 3.87
CA LYS A 39 0.23 9.72 4.83
C LYS A 39 -0.52 10.87 4.20
N ALA A 40 -0.16 11.26 2.96
CA ALA A 40 -0.84 12.33 2.22
C ALA A 40 -2.34 12.06 1.98
N HIS A 41 -2.76 10.80 2.10
CA HIS A 41 -4.13 10.33 1.91
C HIS A 41 -4.80 9.88 3.22
N LYS A 42 -4.19 10.16 4.38
CA LYS A 42 -4.74 9.80 5.69
C LYS A 42 -6.18 10.33 5.85
N GLY A 43 -7.08 9.48 6.35
CA GLY A 43 -8.49 9.79 6.52
C GLY A 43 -9.35 9.61 5.25
N LYS A 44 -8.73 9.23 4.12
CA LYS A 44 -9.46 8.85 2.91
C LYS A 44 -9.63 7.34 2.81
N VAL A 45 -10.72 6.90 2.18
CA VAL A 45 -10.82 5.54 1.64
C VAL A 45 -9.94 5.47 0.39
N MET A 46 -8.98 4.54 0.38
CA MET A 46 -8.01 4.38 -0.71
C MET A 46 -8.28 3.10 -1.48
N LEU A 47 -8.48 3.21 -2.80
CA LEU A 47 -8.45 2.07 -3.72
C LEU A 47 -7.05 2.00 -4.35
N VAL A 48 -6.25 1.04 -3.90
CA VAL A 48 -4.88 0.78 -4.39
C VAL A 48 -4.95 -0.26 -5.51
N VAL A 49 -4.39 0.06 -6.68
CA VAL A 49 -4.48 -0.78 -7.88
C VAL A 49 -3.12 -0.91 -8.53
N ASN A 50 -2.64 -2.13 -8.73
CA ASN A 50 -1.51 -2.37 -9.63
C ASN A 50 -2.00 -2.26 -11.08
N VAL A 51 -1.32 -1.44 -11.89
CA VAL A 51 -1.75 -1.10 -13.26
C VAL A 51 -0.71 -1.50 -14.29
N ALA A 52 -1.18 -1.63 -15.54
CA ALA A 52 -0.36 -1.88 -16.72
C ALA A 52 -1.04 -1.30 -17.97
N SER A 53 -0.26 -0.75 -18.89
CA SER A 53 -0.67 0.00 -20.09
C SER A 53 -0.96 -0.93 -21.27
N GLN A 54 -0.35 -2.12 -21.30
CA GLN A 54 -0.52 -3.12 -22.37
C GLN A 54 -1.36 -4.33 -21.91
N CYS A 55 -2.22 -4.14 -20.91
CA CYS A 55 -3.08 -5.19 -20.38
C CYS A 55 -4.42 -5.25 -21.15
N GLY A 56 -4.97 -6.45 -21.35
CA GLY A 56 -6.33 -6.59 -21.91
C GLY A 56 -7.41 -5.88 -21.08
N LEU A 57 -7.12 -5.61 -19.79
CA LEU A 57 -7.99 -4.89 -18.87
C LEU A 57 -7.69 -3.38 -18.79
N THR A 58 -6.72 -2.83 -19.53
CA THR A 58 -6.35 -1.39 -19.44
C THR A 58 -7.54 -0.44 -19.70
N ARG A 59 -8.59 -0.88 -20.41
CA ARG A 59 -9.86 -0.12 -20.52
C ARG A 59 -10.48 0.24 -19.16
N GLN A 60 -10.11 -0.45 -18.07
CA GLN A 60 -10.53 -0.16 -16.70
C GLN A 60 -10.13 1.24 -16.21
N TYR A 61 -9.10 1.88 -16.76
CA TYR A 61 -8.71 3.26 -16.39
C TYR A 61 -9.90 4.22 -16.46
N LYS A 62 -10.79 4.06 -17.45
CA LYS A 62 -12.02 4.88 -17.56
C LYS A 62 -12.95 4.69 -16.36
N GLN A 63 -13.09 3.46 -15.87
CA GLN A 63 -13.94 3.15 -14.73
C GLN A 63 -13.30 3.61 -13.41
N LEU A 64 -11.98 3.46 -13.27
CA LEU A 64 -11.21 3.97 -12.14
C LEU A 64 -11.32 5.49 -12.04
N GLN A 65 -11.21 6.21 -13.16
CA GLN A 65 -11.43 7.65 -13.21
C GLN A 65 -12.88 8.01 -12.85
N ALA A 66 -13.87 7.27 -13.36
CA ALA A 66 -15.28 7.53 -13.08
C ALA A 66 -15.61 7.36 -11.59
N VAL A 67 -15.13 6.29 -10.94
CA VAL A 67 -15.35 6.06 -9.50
C VAL A 67 -14.60 7.09 -8.66
N HIS A 68 -13.37 7.45 -9.04
CA HIS A 68 -12.63 8.55 -8.40
C HIS A 68 -13.43 9.85 -8.45
N SER A 69 -13.85 10.28 -9.64
CA SER A 69 -14.63 11.52 -9.82
C SER A 69 -15.95 11.50 -9.04
N LYS A 70 -16.63 10.35 -8.94
CA LYS A 70 -17.89 10.20 -8.21
C LYS A 70 -17.73 10.37 -6.70
N TYR A 71 -16.63 9.90 -6.12
CA TYR A 71 -16.45 9.83 -4.66
C TYR A 71 -15.32 10.72 -4.10
N ALA A 72 -14.54 11.41 -4.93
CA ALA A 72 -13.40 12.23 -4.48
C ALA A 72 -13.78 13.26 -3.40
N LYS A 73 -14.91 13.96 -3.60
CA LYS A 73 -15.44 14.94 -2.63
C LYS A 73 -15.94 14.31 -1.31
N LYS A 74 -16.08 12.99 -1.27
CA LYS A 74 -16.51 12.22 -0.10
C LYS A 74 -15.35 11.50 0.59
N GLY A 75 -14.10 11.91 0.32
CA GLY A 75 -12.91 11.33 0.94
C GLY A 75 -12.48 10.00 0.33
N PHE A 76 -12.68 9.78 -0.97
CA PHE A 76 -12.18 8.61 -1.70
C PHE A 76 -11.02 8.98 -2.63
N THR A 77 -10.06 8.09 -2.83
CA THR A 77 -8.98 8.26 -3.81
C THR A 77 -8.61 6.94 -4.48
N VAL A 78 -8.18 6.99 -5.74
CA VAL A 78 -7.57 5.85 -6.44
C VAL A 78 -6.07 6.09 -6.52
N LEU A 79 -5.26 5.07 -6.24
CA LEU A 79 -3.81 5.12 -6.29
C LEU A 79 -3.32 4.01 -7.23
N GLY A 80 -2.79 4.40 -8.38
CA GLY A 80 -2.25 3.47 -9.38
C GLY A 80 -0.75 3.21 -9.16
N PHE A 81 -0.37 1.94 -9.15
CA PHE A 81 1.01 1.48 -9.04
C PHE A 81 1.40 0.68 -10.29
N PRO A 82 2.13 1.28 -11.24
CA PRO A 82 2.60 0.59 -12.43
C PRO A 82 3.39 -0.67 -12.08
N CYS A 83 3.09 -1.81 -12.72
CA CYS A 83 3.73 -3.09 -12.38
C CYS A 83 3.98 -3.95 -13.62
N ASN A 84 5.25 -4.24 -13.88
CA ASN A 84 5.68 -5.02 -15.04
C ASN A 84 5.83 -6.53 -14.78
N GLN A 85 5.39 -7.02 -13.61
CA GLN A 85 5.57 -8.43 -13.21
C GLN A 85 4.51 -9.37 -13.82
N PHE A 86 3.46 -8.82 -14.44
CA PHE A 86 2.36 -9.58 -15.02
C PHE A 86 2.45 -9.56 -16.54
N GLY A 87 3.00 -10.61 -17.13
CA GLY A 87 3.12 -10.74 -18.59
C GLY A 87 3.95 -9.65 -19.27
N ARG A 88 4.76 -8.89 -18.51
CA ARG A 88 5.56 -7.77 -18.97
C ARG A 88 4.75 -6.66 -19.67
N GLN A 89 3.54 -6.40 -19.17
CA GLN A 89 2.56 -5.48 -19.79
C GLN A 89 2.73 -4.00 -19.40
N GLU A 90 3.77 -3.66 -18.63
CA GLU A 90 4.13 -2.27 -18.30
C GLU A 90 5.62 -2.01 -18.58
N PRO A 91 6.07 -2.15 -19.85
CA PRO A 91 7.49 -2.10 -20.19
C PRO A 91 8.08 -0.69 -20.27
N GLY A 92 7.23 0.35 -20.27
CA GLY A 92 7.66 1.74 -20.41
C GLY A 92 8.40 2.26 -19.18
N SER A 93 9.17 3.33 -19.39
CA SER A 93 9.69 4.19 -18.32
C SER A 93 8.56 4.93 -17.61
N GLU A 94 8.81 5.42 -16.39
CA GLU A 94 7.84 6.24 -15.65
C GLU A 94 7.32 7.44 -16.45
N LEU A 95 8.17 8.06 -17.27
CA LEU A 95 7.79 9.16 -18.15
C LEU A 95 6.84 8.71 -19.28
N GLU A 96 7.07 7.54 -19.86
CA GLU A 96 6.18 6.97 -20.88
C GLU A 96 4.84 6.57 -20.26
N ILE A 97 4.87 5.96 -19.07
CA ILE A 97 3.68 5.57 -18.33
C ILE A 97 2.86 6.81 -17.92
N LYS A 98 3.51 7.91 -17.51
CA LYS A 98 2.82 9.16 -17.16
C LYS A 98 2.13 9.83 -18.36
N LYS A 99 2.65 9.62 -19.58
CA LYS A 99 2.10 10.19 -20.82
C LYS A 99 0.95 9.37 -21.42
N PHE A 100 0.86 8.09 -21.06
CA PHE A 100 -0.19 7.18 -21.47
C PHE A 100 -1.56 7.61 -20.93
#